data_AF-A0A1S2ZXY6-F1
#
_entry.id   AF-A0A1S2ZXY6-F1
#
_cell.length_a   1.000
_cell.length_b   1.000
_cell.length_c   1.000
_cell.angle_alpha   90.00
_cell.angle_beta   90.00
_cell.angle_gamma   90.00
#
_symmetry.space_group_name_H-M   'P 1'
#
loop_
_entity.id
_entity.type
_entity.pdbx_description
1 polymer ?
#
loop_
_entity_poly.entity_id
_entity_poly.type
_entity_poly.pdbx_seq_one_letter_code
_entity_poly.pdbx_strand_id
1 'polypeptide(L)'
;MHLLDSSMDTGYAMAAPQDSTETPYLLPPNREDWEGQAIADFVYGQKELVPGGVQWPRVTPCLPKALLLSRFDSAVLSAWEQRVELGLFRYRLRDLQTRILPGAVGFVAQLNVERGAQRRLPQNIWGVRQPFDPDQFNFNKIRPGEVLFRLQRGPDLSPALQQEDILVVINVSPLEWGHVLLVPEPARGLPQRLLPGALRAGLEAVLLSSHPGFRVGFNSLGGLASVNHLHLHGYYLAHRLPVEGAPSQPLDPGGHLHELQTLPAPGFLFYTSRTDSDLDALVSRVCRATNYLTDHEIAHNLFATRGAPPGETSLSSALAGIRVILWARKSSFGIKEGEAFNVALCELAGHLPVKTPQSFSSLTEAAAVSLIQDCLLPPAQAEEVRAALVALMAEEAE
;
A
#
# COMPACT_ATOMS: atom_id res chain seq x y z
N MET A 1 -73.00 29.20 -4.57
CA MET A 1 -71.94 29.16 -5.61
C MET A 1 -70.68 29.69 -4.96
N HIS A 2 -69.92 28.81 -4.31
CA HIS A 2 -68.59 28.33 -4.75
C HIS A 2 -67.53 29.43 -4.65
N LEU A 3 -66.67 29.38 -3.61
CA LEU A 3 -65.28 28.85 -3.66
C LEU A 3 -64.39 29.75 -4.56
N LEU A 4 -63.18 30.20 -4.22
CA LEU A 4 -62.15 29.79 -3.28
C LEU A 4 -61.13 30.93 -3.16
N ASP A 5 -60.49 30.99 -2.01
CA ASP A 5 -59.24 31.69 -1.74
C ASP A 5 -58.11 31.05 -2.57
N SER A 6 -57.25 31.85 -3.22
CA SER A 6 -56.02 31.34 -3.86
C SER A 6 -54.88 32.33 -3.69
N SER A 7 -53.95 31.90 -2.87
CA SER A 7 -52.72 32.54 -2.47
C SER A 7 -51.71 32.72 -3.59
N MET A 8 -50.83 33.70 -3.34
CA MET A 8 -49.70 34.15 -4.12
C MET A 8 -48.76 33.05 -4.63
N ASP A 9 -48.35 33.29 -5.86
CA ASP A 9 -47.25 32.73 -6.61
C ASP A 9 -45.90 32.97 -5.90
N THR A 10 -45.22 31.90 -5.51
CA THR A 10 -43.77 31.90 -5.25
C THR A 10 -43.20 30.64 -5.89
N GLY A 11 -42.76 30.78 -7.13
CA GLY A 11 -42.01 29.75 -7.85
C GLY A 11 -40.69 29.44 -7.15
N TYR A 12 -40.69 28.46 -6.26
CA TYR A 12 -39.48 27.68 -5.96
C TYR A 12 -39.27 26.71 -7.12
N ALA A 13 -38.30 27.02 -7.98
CA ALA A 13 -37.74 26.05 -8.89
C ALA A 13 -37.12 24.92 -8.06
N MET A 14 -37.87 23.83 -7.92
CA MET A 14 -37.36 22.55 -7.43
C MET A 14 -36.27 22.13 -8.40
N ALA A 15 -35.01 22.28 -7.99
CA ALA A 15 -33.90 21.62 -8.64
C ALA A 15 -34.25 20.13 -8.71
N ALA A 16 -34.34 19.60 -9.93
CA ALA A 16 -34.51 18.18 -10.16
C ALA A 16 -33.41 17.44 -9.37
N PRO A 17 -33.72 16.30 -8.73
CA PRO A 17 -32.69 15.47 -8.14
C PRO A 17 -31.73 15.06 -9.26
N GLN A 18 -30.46 15.44 -9.12
CA GLN A 18 -29.41 14.90 -9.97
C GLN A 18 -29.47 13.38 -9.87
N ASP A 19 -29.67 12.73 -11.02
CA ASP A 19 -29.76 11.29 -11.14
C ASP A 19 -28.57 10.60 -10.47
N SER A 20 -28.93 9.55 -9.75
CA SER A 20 -28.06 8.58 -9.10
C SER A 20 -27.29 7.72 -10.12
N THR A 21 -26.04 7.42 -9.76
CA THR A 21 -25.30 6.18 -10.07
C THR A 21 -24.81 5.94 -11.50
N GLU A 22 -23.84 6.74 -11.96
CA GLU A 22 -22.74 6.17 -12.75
C GLU A 22 -21.49 6.19 -11.88
N THR A 23 -20.98 5.00 -11.54
CA THR A 23 -19.67 4.86 -10.93
C THR A 23 -18.66 4.92 -12.09
N PRO A 24 -17.95 6.06 -12.30
CA PRO A 24 -17.23 6.34 -13.55
C PRO A 24 -16.02 5.43 -13.80
N TYR A 25 -15.75 4.51 -12.88
CA TYR A 25 -14.62 3.58 -12.90
C TYR A 25 -15.06 2.15 -13.27
N LEU A 26 -16.37 1.92 -13.44
CA LEU A 26 -16.91 0.64 -13.86
C LEU A 26 -16.85 0.48 -15.38
N LEU A 27 -16.51 -0.73 -15.83
CA LEU A 27 -16.51 -1.09 -17.24
C LEU A 27 -17.88 -1.66 -17.65
N PRO A 28 -18.27 -1.53 -18.92
CA PRO A 28 -19.35 -2.30 -19.49
C PRO A 28 -19.13 -3.82 -19.34
N PRO A 29 -20.20 -4.64 -19.36
CA PRO A 29 -20.09 -6.08 -19.15
C PRO A 29 -19.37 -6.81 -20.29
N ASN A 30 -19.48 -6.36 -21.54
CA ASN A 30 -18.81 -7.02 -22.66
C ASN A 30 -17.41 -6.48 -22.86
N ARG A 31 -16.49 -7.40 -23.18
CA ARG A 31 -15.07 -7.09 -23.36
C ARG A 31 -14.81 -6.09 -24.50
N GLU A 32 -15.50 -6.27 -25.61
CA GLU A 32 -15.33 -5.43 -26.82
C GLU A 32 -15.70 -3.97 -26.55
N ASP A 33 -16.56 -3.71 -25.56
CA ASP A 33 -17.08 -2.38 -25.27
C ASP A 33 -16.08 -1.51 -24.49
N TRP A 34 -15.11 -2.12 -23.80
CA TRP A 34 -14.04 -1.39 -23.08
C TRP A 34 -12.65 -1.55 -23.70
N GLU A 35 -12.50 -2.37 -24.74
CA GLU A 35 -11.28 -2.41 -25.54
C GLU A 35 -11.14 -1.14 -26.38
N GLY A 36 -10.46 -0.12 -25.83
CA GLY A 36 -10.21 1.17 -26.50
C GLY A 36 -10.83 2.39 -25.81
N GLN A 37 -11.53 2.20 -24.68
CA GLN A 37 -11.97 3.32 -23.85
C GLN A 37 -10.77 4.03 -23.21
N ALA A 38 -10.88 5.35 -23.07
CA ALA A 38 -9.92 6.13 -22.31
C ALA A 38 -9.96 5.71 -20.83
N ILE A 39 -8.80 5.73 -20.18
CA ILE A 39 -8.70 5.45 -18.75
C ILE A 39 -9.39 6.62 -18.00
N ALA A 40 -10.31 6.30 -17.10
CA ALA A 40 -10.99 7.30 -16.28
C ALA A 40 -10.05 7.94 -15.25
N ASP A 41 -10.33 9.19 -14.89
CA ASP A 41 -9.48 10.00 -14.02
C ASP A 41 -10.09 10.10 -12.62
N PHE A 42 -9.37 9.64 -11.59
CA PHE A 42 -9.69 9.93 -10.20
C PHE A 42 -8.92 11.20 -9.80
N VAL A 43 -9.56 12.35 -9.91
CA VAL A 43 -8.98 13.65 -9.56
C VAL A 43 -9.35 14.02 -8.13
N TYR A 44 -8.36 14.23 -7.25
CA TYR A 44 -8.59 14.58 -5.84
C TYR A 44 -7.91 15.88 -5.42
N GLY A 45 -8.55 16.63 -4.53
CA GLY A 45 -8.01 17.85 -3.94
C GLY A 45 -7.62 17.71 -2.46
N GLN A 46 -7.18 18.81 -1.85
CA GLN A 46 -6.73 18.82 -0.45
C GLN A 46 -7.81 18.33 0.53
N LYS A 47 -9.07 18.64 0.24
CA LYS A 47 -10.21 18.32 1.11
C LYS A 47 -10.51 16.82 1.23
N GLU A 48 -9.99 16.02 0.30
CA GLU A 48 -10.19 14.57 0.29
C GLU A 48 -9.05 13.82 0.98
N LEU A 49 -7.90 14.48 1.19
CA LEU A 49 -6.86 13.94 2.05
C LEU A 49 -7.38 14.00 3.49
N VAL A 50 -7.45 12.85 4.15
CA VAL A 50 -7.95 12.71 5.52
C VAL A 50 -6.76 12.76 6.48
N PRO A 51 -6.31 13.92 7.02
CA PRO A 51 -5.08 13.96 7.82
C PRO A 51 -5.20 13.22 9.15
N GLY A 52 -6.41 13.09 9.72
CA GLY A 52 -6.65 12.43 11.00
C GLY A 52 -8.09 11.92 11.14
N GLY A 53 -8.45 11.45 12.33
CA GLY A 53 -9.78 10.90 12.62
C GLY A 53 -9.99 9.45 12.17
N VAL A 54 -8.99 8.86 11.52
CA VAL A 54 -8.96 7.44 11.19
C VAL A 54 -8.63 6.63 12.45
N GLN A 55 -9.50 5.69 12.80
CA GLN A 55 -9.31 4.82 13.95
C GLN A 55 -9.89 3.45 13.69
N TRP A 56 -9.33 2.45 14.36
CA TRP A 56 -9.95 1.14 14.41
C TRP A 56 -11.21 1.15 15.26
N PRO A 57 -12.27 0.42 14.86
CA PRO A 57 -13.46 0.22 15.69
C PRO A 57 -13.11 -0.38 17.06
N ARG A 58 -13.93 -0.07 18.07
CA ARG A 58 -13.74 -0.58 19.45
C ARG A 58 -14.08 -2.07 19.63
N VAL A 59 -14.75 -2.68 18.66
CA VAL A 59 -15.15 -4.10 18.68
C VAL A 59 -14.50 -4.80 17.48
N THR A 60 -13.80 -5.91 17.71
CA THR A 60 -13.15 -6.74 16.69
C THR A 60 -13.74 -8.16 16.72
N PRO A 61 -13.94 -8.85 15.57
CA PRO A 61 -13.71 -8.41 14.20
C PRO A 61 -14.95 -7.70 13.61
N CYS A 62 -14.76 -6.57 12.95
CA CYS A 62 -15.83 -5.92 12.19
C CYS A 62 -15.79 -6.37 10.72
N LEU A 63 -16.97 -6.67 10.18
CA LEU A 63 -17.18 -6.81 8.73
C LEU A 63 -16.78 -5.50 8.01
N PRO A 64 -16.26 -5.57 6.77
CA PRO A 64 -15.90 -4.39 5.96
C PRO A 64 -17.00 -3.32 5.86
N LYS A 65 -18.27 -3.71 6.01
CA LYS A 65 -19.45 -2.84 5.91
C LYS A 65 -19.67 -1.87 7.07
N ALA A 66 -18.94 -1.98 8.18
CA ALA A 66 -19.15 -1.13 9.36
C ALA A 66 -18.37 0.20 9.33
N LEU A 67 -17.42 0.35 8.40
CA LEU A 67 -16.58 1.55 8.28
C LEU A 67 -17.14 2.47 7.20
N LEU A 68 -17.18 3.78 7.49
CA LEU A 68 -17.52 4.79 6.49
C LEU A 68 -16.38 4.86 5.47
N LEU A 69 -16.66 4.46 4.24
CA LEU A 69 -15.70 4.49 3.12
C LEU A 69 -15.60 5.90 2.53
N SER A 70 -14.38 6.31 2.17
CA SER A 70 -14.14 7.53 1.42
C SER A 70 -14.59 7.37 -0.04
N ARG A 71 -14.55 8.47 -0.82
CA ARG A 71 -14.74 8.42 -2.28
C ARG A 71 -13.68 7.53 -2.94
N PHE A 72 -12.44 7.61 -2.47
CA PHE A 72 -11.34 6.78 -2.94
C PHE A 72 -11.57 5.31 -2.64
N ASP A 73 -11.95 4.97 -1.41
CA ASP A 73 -12.24 3.60 -1.02
C ASP A 73 -13.38 3.02 -1.85
N SER A 74 -14.46 3.79 -2.00
CA SER A 74 -15.61 3.37 -2.80
C SER A 74 -15.24 3.14 -4.26
N ALA A 75 -14.38 4.01 -4.84
CA ALA A 75 -13.90 3.88 -6.21
C ALA A 75 -13.03 2.62 -6.41
N VAL A 76 -12.04 2.41 -5.54
CA VAL A 76 -11.16 1.24 -5.61
C VAL A 76 -11.95 -0.05 -5.43
N LEU A 77 -12.76 -0.13 -4.37
CA LEU A 77 -13.42 -1.36 -3.98
C LEU A 77 -14.53 -1.78 -4.95
N SER A 78 -15.38 -0.85 -5.39
CA SER A 78 -16.43 -1.16 -6.36
C SER A 78 -15.86 -1.58 -7.72
N ALA A 79 -14.83 -0.88 -8.21
CA ALA A 79 -14.19 -1.24 -9.46
C ALA A 79 -13.46 -2.58 -9.34
N TRP A 80 -12.73 -2.81 -8.24
CA TRP A 80 -12.05 -4.08 -7.98
C TRP A 80 -13.03 -5.26 -7.93
N GLU A 81 -14.16 -5.13 -7.21
CA GLU A 81 -15.22 -6.15 -7.17
C GLU A 81 -15.79 -6.42 -8.56
N GLN A 82 -16.02 -5.38 -9.36
CA GLN A 82 -16.49 -5.56 -10.72
C GLN A 82 -15.47 -6.33 -11.58
N ARG A 83 -14.17 -6.07 -11.42
CA ARG A 83 -13.12 -6.83 -12.15
C ARG A 83 -13.11 -8.30 -11.74
N VAL A 84 -13.56 -8.65 -10.53
CA VAL A 84 -13.77 -10.05 -10.11
C VAL A 84 -14.90 -10.67 -10.90
N GLU A 85 -16.04 -10.00 -11.01
CA GLU A 85 -17.20 -10.50 -11.77
C GLU A 85 -16.92 -10.59 -13.28
N LEU A 86 -16.05 -9.73 -13.82
CA LEU A 86 -15.55 -9.80 -15.20
C LEU A 86 -14.49 -10.90 -15.43
N GLY A 87 -14.08 -11.63 -14.40
CA GLY A 87 -13.12 -12.73 -14.54
C GLY A 87 -11.70 -12.30 -14.92
N LEU A 88 -11.28 -11.09 -14.52
CA LEU A 88 -9.97 -10.52 -14.88
C LEU A 88 -8.82 -10.95 -13.95
N PHE A 89 -9.14 -11.70 -12.89
CA PHE A 89 -8.17 -12.26 -11.96
C PHE A 89 -7.77 -13.69 -12.34
N ARG A 90 -6.60 -14.15 -11.88
CA ARG A 90 -6.18 -15.54 -12.09
C ARG A 90 -7.04 -16.54 -11.30
N TYR A 91 -7.44 -16.14 -10.09
CA TYR A 91 -8.37 -16.84 -9.22
C TYR A 91 -9.32 -15.83 -8.57
N ARG A 92 -10.47 -16.33 -8.13
CA ARG A 92 -11.42 -15.54 -7.35
C ARG A 92 -11.02 -15.60 -5.88
N LEU A 93 -10.60 -14.47 -5.31
CA LEU A 93 -10.32 -14.39 -3.88
C LEU A 93 -11.62 -14.65 -3.10
N ARG A 94 -11.66 -15.74 -2.34
CA ARG A 94 -12.75 -16.08 -1.42
C ARG A 94 -12.44 -15.54 -0.02
N ASP A 95 -13.37 -15.74 0.91
CA ASP A 95 -13.13 -15.47 2.32
C ASP A 95 -11.87 -16.22 2.80
N LEU A 96 -10.85 -15.47 3.19
CA LEU A 96 -9.58 -16.02 3.64
C LEU A 96 -9.72 -16.52 5.08
N GLN A 97 -9.39 -17.79 5.30
CA GLN A 97 -9.27 -18.32 6.67
C GLN A 97 -8.17 -17.53 7.38
N THR A 98 -8.56 -16.81 8.42
CA THR A 98 -7.70 -15.86 9.12
C THR A 98 -7.59 -16.26 10.58
N ARG A 99 -6.37 -16.23 11.13
CA ARG A 99 -6.12 -16.42 12.56
C ARG A 99 -5.05 -15.47 13.05
N ILE A 100 -5.22 -14.99 14.28
CA ILE A 100 -4.15 -14.30 14.99
C ILE A 100 -3.28 -15.36 15.65
N LEU A 101 -1.98 -15.38 15.33
CA LEU A 101 -1.06 -16.32 15.96
C LEU A 101 -0.96 -15.98 17.46
N PRO A 102 -1.08 -16.98 18.35
CA PRO A 102 -0.95 -16.74 19.78
C PRO A 102 0.49 -16.37 20.12
N GLY A 103 0.67 -15.23 20.78
CA GLY A 103 1.97 -14.72 21.22
C GLY A 103 1.96 -13.21 21.48
N ALA A 104 3.14 -12.63 21.63
CA ALA A 104 3.34 -11.21 21.95
C ALA A 104 3.27 -10.29 20.72
N VAL A 105 3.54 -10.81 19.52
CA VAL A 105 3.52 -10.01 18.27
C VAL A 105 2.10 -9.88 17.72
N GLY A 106 1.33 -10.97 17.77
CA GLY A 106 -0.05 -10.98 17.26
C GLY A 106 -0.12 -10.97 15.73
N PHE A 107 0.70 -11.78 15.06
CA PHE A 107 0.68 -11.89 13.60
C PHE A 107 -0.71 -12.28 13.07
N VAL A 108 -1.11 -11.63 11.98
CA VAL A 108 -2.33 -11.98 11.23
C VAL A 108 -1.95 -12.99 10.17
N ALA A 109 -2.24 -14.27 10.38
CA ALA A 109 -2.02 -15.31 9.37
C ALA A 109 -3.28 -15.55 8.54
N GLN A 110 -3.14 -15.58 7.22
CA GLN A 110 -4.22 -15.85 6.26
C GLN A 110 -3.85 -16.99 5.32
N LEU A 111 -4.72 -17.98 5.17
CA LEU A 111 -4.52 -19.07 4.21
C LEU A 111 -4.98 -18.67 2.82
N ASN A 112 -4.06 -18.63 1.86
CA ASN A 112 -4.37 -18.35 0.45
C ASN A 112 -3.67 -19.36 -0.47
N VAL A 113 -4.29 -20.54 -0.62
CA VAL A 113 -3.76 -21.66 -1.42
C VAL A 113 -3.69 -21.32 -2.90
N GLU A 114 -4.72 -20.67 -3.43
CA GLU A 114 -4.80 -20.31 -4.85
C GLU A 114 -3.69 -19.32 -5.22
N ARG A 115 -3.37 -18.36 -4.34
CA ARG A 115 -2.22 -17.48 -4.55
C ARG A 115 -0.90 -18.25 -4.58
N GLY A 116 -0.72 -19.21 -3.69
CA GLY A 116 0.47 -20.07 -3.67
C GLY A 116 0.67 -20.80 -4.99
N ALA A 117 -0.42 -21.29 -5.60
CA ALA A 117 -0.38 -22.09 -6.82
C ALA A 117 -0.42 -21.29 -8.13
N GLN A 118 -1.14 -20.17 -8.18
CA GLN A 118 -1.50 -19.48 -9.43
C GLN A 118 -0.78 -18.15 -9.64
N ARG A 119 -0.03 -17.67 -8.65
CA ARG A 119 0.77 -16.45 -8.81
C ARG A 119 1.77 -16.61 -9.95
N ARG A 120 2.04 -15.51 -10.66
CA ARG A 120 3.07 -15.49 -11.70
C ARG A 120 4.43 -15.87 -11.10
N LEU A 121 5.18 -16.69 -11.84
CA LEU A 121 6.58 -16.94 -11.54
C LEU A 121 7.35 -15.61 -11.50
N PRO A 122 8.11 -15.33 -10.43
CA PRO A 122 8.97 -14.15 -10.38
C PRO A 122 9.96 -14.11 -11.54
N GLN A 123 10.33 -12.92 -11.97
CA GLN A 123 11.44 -12.73 -12.91
C GLN A 123 12.75 -13.21 -12.27
N ASN A 124 13.72 -13.59 -13.12
CA ASN A 124 15.05 -13.94 -12.64
C ASN A 124 15.81 -12.67 -12.24
N ILE A 125 15.81 -12.37 -10.94
CA ILE A 125 16.48 -11.19 -10.39
C ILE A 125 17.91 -11.54 -9.96
N TRP A 126 18.90 -10.82 -10.50
CA TRP A 126 20.32 -11.02 -10.20
C TRP A 126 20.99 -9.84 -9.46
N GLY A 127 20.31 -8.69 -9.37
CA GLY A 127 20.82 -7.51 -8.68
C GLY A 127 19.70 -6.53 -8.32
N VAL A 128 19.96 -5.65 -7.36
CA VAL A 128 18.99 -4.61 -6.94
C VAL A 128 18.84 -3.56 -8.04
N ARG A 129 19.93 -3.24 -8.75
CA ARG A 129 19.93 -2.29 -9.89
C ARG A 129 19.78 -2.96 -11.26
N GLN A 130 19.22 -4.16 -11.32
CA GLN A 130 18.96 -4.80 -12.61
C GLN A 130 18.11 -3.88 -13.51
N PRO A 131 18.54 -3.63 -14.76
CA PRO A 131 17.83 -2.74 -15.68
C PRO A 131 16.47 -3.31 -16.07
N PHE A 132 15.55 -2.41 -16.40
CA PHE A 132 14.26 -2.76 -16.99
C PHE A 132 14.47 -3.53 -18.30
N ASP A 133 13.64 -4.54 -18.52
CA ASP A 133 13.68 -5.39 -19.70
C ASP A 133 12.29 -5.40 -20.37
N PRO A 134 12.14 -4.79 -21.56
CA PRO A 134 10.85 -4.72 -22.24
C PRO A 134 10.36 -6.09 -22.75
N ASP A 135 11.24 -7.08 -22.91
CA ASP A 135 10.89 -8.41 -23.41
C ASP A 135 10.28 -9.29 -22.30
N GLN A 136 10.70 -9.09 -21.05
CA GLN A 136 10.05 -9.70 -19.89
C GLN A 136 8.65 -9.14 -19.63
N PHE A 137 7.87 -9.83 -18.78
CA PHE A 137 6.57 -9.30 -18.38
C PHE A 137 6.73 -7.92 -17.74
N ASN A 138 5.89 -6.96 -18.14
CA ASN A 138 5.84 -5.63 -17.56
C ASN A 138 4.41 -5.08 -17.68
N PHE A 139 4.08 -4.03 -16.93
CA PHE A 139 2.72 -3.47 -16.90
C PHE A 139 2.21 -2.85 -18.21
N ASN A 140 3.04 -2.69 -19.26
CA ASN A 140 2.53 -2.36 -20.61
C ASN A 140 1.89 -3.56 -21.32
N LYS A 141 1.98 -4.76 -20.74
CA LYS A 141 1.45 -6.03 -21.30
C LYS A 141 0.18 -6.52 -20.59
N ILE A 142 -0.42 -5.70 -19.71
CA ILE A 142 -1.69 -6.02 -19.04
C ILE A 142 -2.87 -5.79 -19.99
N ARG A 143 -4.02 -6.38 -19.68
CA ARG A 143 -5.26 -6.08 -20.40
C ARG A 143 -5.78 -4.70 -19.99
N PRO A 144 -6.36 -3.90 -20.90
CA PRO A 144 -6.93 -2.60 -20.56
C PRO A 144 -7.92 -2.64 -19.37
N GLY A 145 -8.75 -3.68 -19.30
CA GLY A 145 -9.73 -3.85 -18.21
C GLY A 145 -9.12 -4.10 -16.82
N GLU A 146 -7.82 -4.42 -16.73
CA GLU A 146 -7.11 -4.53 -15.45
C GLU A 146 -6.87 -3.14 -14.80
N VAL A 147 -6.95 -2.05 -15.57
CA VAL A 147 -6.85 -0.68 -15.06
C VAL A 147 -8.18 -0.25 -14.44
N LEU A 148 -8.12 0.29 -13.22
CA LEU A 148 -9.29 0.86 -12.54
C LEU A 148 -9.49 2.31 -12.98
N PHE A 149 -8.46 3.13 -12.82
CA PHE A 149 -8.43 4.55 -13.15
C PHE A 149 -7.00 5.09 -13.08
N ARG A 150 -6.81 6.33 -13.53
CA ARG A 150 -5.59 7.12 -13.36
C ARG A 150 -5.75 8.07 -12.18
N LEU A 151 -4.90 7.95 -11.18
CA LEU A 151 -4.93 8.75 -9.96
C LEU A 151 -4.24 10.10 -10.21
N GLN A 152 -4.96 11.21 -10.03
CA GLN A 152 -4.44 12.55 -10.31
C GLN A 152 -4.70 13.55 -9.19
N ARG A 153 -3.66 14.35 -8.92
CA ARG A 153 -3.74 15.51 -8.05
C ARG A 153 -4.53 16.62 -8.75
N GLY A 154 -5.48 17.18 -8.02
CA GLY A 154 -6.24 18.36 -8.42
C GLY A 154 -5.38 19.63 -8.43
N PRO A 155 -5.86 20.70 -9.08
CA PRO A 155 -5.11 21.94 -9.26
C PRO A 155 -4.89 22.72 -7.96
N ASP A 156 -5.63 22.40 -6.90
CA ASP A 156 -5.53 23.02 -5.57
C ASP A 156 -4.41 22.44 -4.69
N LEU A 157 -3.82 21.33 -5.11
CA LEU A 157 -2.66 20.73 -4.44
C LEU A 157 -1.37 21.40 -4.94
N SER A 158 -0.42 21.64 -4.03
CA SER A 158 0.90 22.19 -4.37
C SER A 158 1.50 21.40 -5.54
N PRO A 159 1.90 22.04 -6.65
CA PRO A 159 2.40 21.32 -7.81
C PRO A 159 3.60 20.47 -7.38
N ALA A 160 3.51 19.15 -7.58
CA ALA A 160 4.70 18.33 -7.46
C ALA A 160 5.69 18.81 -8.52
N LEU A 161 6.99 18.74 -8.23
CA LEU A 161 8.05 19.08 -9.20
C LEU A 161 7.88 18.34 -10.55
N GLN A 162 7.16 17.21 -10.54
CA GLN A 162 6.70 16.50 -11.72
C GLN A 162 5.39 15.78 -11.41
N GLN A 163 4.30 16.08 -12.12
CA GLN A 163 3.08 15.28 -12.06
C GLN A 163 3.33 13.98 -12.83
N GLU A 164 3.27 12.86 -12.12
CA GLU A 164 3.40 11.52 -12.71
C GLU A 164 2.00 10.96 -12.95
N ASP A 165 1.79 10.34 -14.10
CA ASP A 165 0.60 9.54 -14.38
C ASP A 165 0.66 8.24 -13.58
N ILE A 166 -0.18 8.13 -12.54
CA ILE A 166 -0.25 6.94 -11.68
C ILE A 166 -1.45 6.09 -12.10
N LEU A 167 -1.21 4.96 -12.75
CA LEU A 167 -2.28 4.00 -13.00
C LEU A 167 -2.56 3.17 -11.76
N VAL A 168 -3.83 3.08 -11.36
CA VAL A 168 -4.30 2.13 -10.36
C VAL A 168 -4.80 0.89 -11.09
N VAL A 169 -4.12 -0.24 -10.87
CA VAL A 169 -4.33 -1.49 -11.61
C VAL A 169 -4.68 -2.60 -10.63
N ILE A 170 -5.57 -3.53 -10.96
CA ILE A 170 -5.80 -4.69 -10.10
C ILE A 170 -4.52 -5.54 -10.00
N ASN A 171 -4.25 -6.10 -8.82
CA ASN A 171 -3.31 -7.21 -8.76
C ASN A 171 -4.05 -8.49 -9.13
N VAL A 172 -3.81 -9.03 -10.33
CA VAL A 172 -4.45 -10.27 -10.83
C VAL A 172 -4.12 -11.52 -10.00
N SER A 173 -3.22 -11.43 -9.01
CA SER A 173 -2.96 -12.44 -7.97
C SER A 173 -3.12 -11.83 -6.56
N PRO A 174 -4.36 -11.48 -6.18
CA PRO A 174 -4.65 -10.63 -5.03
C PRO A 174 -4.32 -11.35 -3.72
N LEU A 175 -3.69 -10.60 -2.81
CA LEU A 175 -3.28 -11.11 -1.51
C LEU A 175 -4.45 -11.02 -0.54
N GLU A 176 -5.19 -9.93 -0.67
CA GLU A 176 -6.37 -9.57 0.11
C GLU A 176 -7.33 -8.78 -0.79
N TRP A 177 -8.54 -8.56 -0.32
CA TRP A 177 -9.57 -7.77 -0.97
C TRP A 177 -9.10 -6.33 -1.26
N GLY A 178 -9.47 -5.82 -2.43
CA GLY A 178 -9.02 -4.50 -2.91
C GLY A 178 -7.51 -4.41 -3.18
N HIS A 179 -6.80 -5.54 -3.35
CA HIS A 179 -5.37 -5.51 -3.71
C HIS A 179 -5.17 -4.97 -5.13
N VAL A 180 -4.61 -3.76 -5.19
CA VAL A 180 -4.25 -3.01 -6.38
C VAL A 180 -2.75 -2.73 -6.43
N LEU A 181 -2.29 -2.24 -7.58
CA LEU A 181 -0.95 -1.77 -7.85
C LEU A 181 -1.03 -0.32 -8.28
N LEU A 182 -0.13 0.52 -7.76
CA LEU A 182 0.10 1.87 -8.25
C LEU A 182 1.30 1.80 -9.19
N VAL A 183 1.07 2.06 -10.48
CA VAL A 183 2.06 1.94 -11.54
C VAL A 183 2.34 3.33 -12.13
N PRO A 184 3.42 4.01 -11.72
CA PRO A 184 3.80 5.31 -12.25
C PRO A 184 4.36 5.19 -13.66
N GLU A 185 3.84 6.01 -14.57
CA GLU A 185 4.40 6.23 -15.90
C GLU A 185 4.78 4.92 -16.64
N PRO A 186 3.86 3.95 -16.80
CA PRO A 186 4.20 2.62 -17.30
C PRO A 186 4.90 2.64 -18.67
N ALA A 187 4.57 3.62 -19.53
CA ALA A 187 5.19 3.81 -20.83
C ALA A 187 6.70 4.12 -20.76
N ARG A 188 7.19 4.67 -19.64
CA ARG A 188 8.61 4.97 -19.42
C ARG A 188 9.45 3.74 -19.09
N GLY A 189 8.83 2.59 -18.78
CA GLY A 189 9.56 1.36 -18.46
C GLY A 189 10.52 1.53 -17.28
N LEU A 190 10.06 2.19 -16.21
CA LEU A 190 10.90 2.48 -15.06
C LEU A 190 11.27 1.17 -14.34
N PRO A 191 12.55 0.91 -14.00
CA PRO A 191 12.92 -0.26 -13.21
C PRO A 191 12.30 -0.17 -11.81
N GLN A 192 12.23 -1.30 -11.09
CA GLN A 192 11.67 -1.39 -9.73
C GLN A 192 12.57 -0.71 -8.67
N ARG A 193 12.68 0.62 -8.78
CA ARG A 193 13.40 1.54 -7.91
C ARG A 193 12.42 2.65 -7.49
N LEU A 194 12.29 2.88 -6.20
CA LEU A 194 11.33 3.84 -5.67
C LEU A 194 11.70 5.28 -6.09
N LEU A 195 10.73 6.00 -6.66
CA LEU A 195 10.86 7.40 -7.04
C LEU A 195 9.99 8.31 -6.16
N PRO A 196 10.32 9.60 -6.02
CA PRO A 196 9.55 10.54 -5.20
C PRO A 196 8.08 10.65 -5.57
N GLY A 197 7.72 10.73 -6.86
CA GLY A 197 6.32 10.83 -7.29
C GLY A 197 5.53 9.56 -6.98
N ALA A 198 6.11 8.39 -7.24
CA ALA A 198 5.53 7.10 -6.89
C ALA A 198 5.30 6.93 -5.38
N LEU A 199 6.28 7.31 -4.54
CA LEU A 199 6.12 7.27 -3.08
C LEU A 199 5.03 8.24 -2.63
N ARG A 200 5.05 9.49 -3.11
CA ARG A 200 4.02 10.49 -2.80
C ARG A 200 2.63 9.96 -3.12
N ALA A 201 2.42 9.42 -4.31
CA ALA A 201 1.13 8.87 -4.72
C ALA A 201 0.67 7.73 -3.78
N GLY A 202 1.60 6.89 -3.33
CA GLY A 202 1.35 5.88 -2.31
C GLY A 202 0.92 6.46 -0.96
N LEU A 203 1.60 7.49 -0.48
CA LEU A 203 1.27 8.14 0.80
C LEU A 203 -0.05 8.93 0.70
N GLU A 204 -0.29 9.62 -0.41
CA GLU A 204 -1.56 10.30 -0.68
C GLU A 204 -2.71 9.30 -0.79
N ALA A 205 -2.52 8.12 -1.38
CA ALA A 205 -3.52 7.05 -1.37
C ALA A 205 -3.85 6.58 0.06
N VAL A 206 -2.85 6.47 0.96
CA VAL A 206 -3.08 6.21 2.39
C VAL A 206 -3.85 7.36 3.07
N LEU A 207 -3.65 8.59 2.62
CA LEU A 207 -4.39 9.76 3.10
C LEU A 207 -5.83 9.83 2.57
N LEU A 208 -6.06 9.43 1.33
CA LEU A 208 -7.37 9.41 0.68
C LEU A 208 -8.31 8.36 1.29
N SER A 209 -7.75 7.24 1.75
CA SER A 209 -8.53 6.19 2.44
C SER A 209 -8.95 6.63 3.84
N SER A 210 -10.24 6.44 4.16
CA SER A 210 -10.76 6.53 5.53
C SER A 210 -10.73 5.16 6.24
N HIS A 211 -10.45 4.07 5.51
CA HIS A 211 -10.28 2.76 6.13
C HIS A 211 -8.92 2.67 6.86
N PRO A 212 -8.88 2.34 8.16
CA PRO A 212 -7.64 2.26 8.96
C PRO A 212 -6.67 1.14 8.52
N GLY A 213 -7.10 0.33 7.56
CA GLY A 213 -6.43 -0.89 7.12
C GLY A 213 -6.03 -0.84 5.65
N PHE A 214 -6.22 0.29 4.97
CA PHE A 214 -5.61 0.51 3.67
C PHE A 214 -4.13 0.83 3.85
N ARG A 215 -3.28 0.12 3.13
CA ARG A 215 -1.84 0.17 3.29
C ARG A 215 -1.17 0.13 1.94
N VAL A 216 -0.02 0.78 1.86
CA VAL A 216 0.82 0.79 0.67
C VAL A 216 2.16 0.15 0.97
N GLY A 217 2.71 -0.58 0.02
CA GLY A 217 4.01 -1.22 0.20
C GLY A 217 4.84 -1.27 -1.07
N PHE A 218 6.15 -1.34 -0.90
CA PHE A 218 7.11 -1.46 -1.97
C PHE A 218 8.11 -2.57 -1.65
N ASN A 219 8.38 -3.41 -2.64
CA ASN A 219 9.48 -4.39 -2.61
C ASN A 219 10.50 -3.94 -3.65
N SER A 220 11.78 -3.83 -3.27
CA SER A 220 12.87 -3.67 -4.24
C SER A 220 13.19 -5.01 -4.93
N LEU A 221 13.95 -4.95 -6.01
CA LEU A 221 14.62 -6.14 -6.56
C LEU A 221 15.55 -6.75 -5.50
N GLY A 222 15.56 -8.08 -5.38
CA GLY A 222 16.20 -8.79 -4.26
C GLY A 222 15.42 -8.72 -2.95
N GLY A 223 14.53 -7.74 -2.77
CA GLY A 223 13.53 -7.57 -1.70
C GLY A 223 12.21 -8.30 -1.94
N LEU A 224 12.21 -9.34 -2.79
CA LEU A 224 11.03 -10.12 -3.22
C LEU A 224 10.04 -9.39 -4.14
N ALA A 225 10.46 -8.32 -4.83
CA ALA A 225 9.75 -7.88 -6.03
C ALA A 225 9.71 -9.01 -7.08
N SER A 226 8.54 -9.26 -7.66
CA SER A 226 8.35 -10.32 -8.66
C SER A 226 8.45 -9.83 -10.10
N VAL A 227 8.39 -8.51 -10.31
CA VAL A 227 8.41 -7.85 -11.62
C VAL A 227 9.37 -6.68 -11.54
N ASN A 228 10.30 -6.57 -12.48
CA ASN A 228 11.14 -5.39 -12.66
C ASN A 228 10.43 -4.35 -13.54
N HIS A 229 9.45 -3.67 -12.97
CA HIS A 229 8.80 -2.48 -13.52
C HIS A 229 8.19 -1.74 -12.33
N LEU A 230 8.54 -0.48 -12.10
CA LEU A 230 8.14 0.29 -10.92
C LEU A 230 6.65 0.14 -10.60
N HIS A 231 6.37 -0.40 -9.41
CA HIS A 231 5.03 -0.47 -8.84
C HIS A 231 5.08 -0.46 -7.32
N LEU A 232 4.02 0.07 -6.72
CA LEU A 232 3.70 -0.08 -5.31
C LEU A 232 2.45 -0.94 -5.17
N HIS A 233 2.35 -1.69 -4.09
CA HIS A 233 1.14 -2.43 -3.71
C HIS A 233 0.23 -1.52 -2.90
N GLY A 234 -1.08 -1.59 -3.14
CA GLY A 234 -2.11 -1.03 -2.26
C GLY A 234 -3.12 -2.13 -1.90
N TYR A 235 -3.46 -2.30 -0.63
CA TYR A 235 -4.45 -3.31 -0.23
C TYR A 235 -5.13 -2.94 1.09
N TYR A 236 -6.33 -3.49 1.30
CA TYR A 236 -7.07 -3.37 2.54
C TYR A 236 -6.79 -4.62 3.37
N LEU A 237 -6.65 -4.49 4.69
CA LEU A 237 -6.71 -5.65 5.59
C LEU A 237 -7.44 -5.20 6.86
N ALA A 238 -8.56 -5.85 7.17
CA ALA A 238 -9.46 -5.51 8.27
C ALA A 238 -8.95 -5.99 9.66
N HIS A 239 -7.64 -6.01 9.85
CA HIS A 239 -6.97 -6.35 11.09
C HIS A 239 -5.88 -5.33 11.39
N ARG A 240 -5.71 -4.99 12.66
CA ARG A 240 -4.55 -4.22 13.15
C ARG A 240 -3.27 -5.00 12.90
N LEU A 241 -2.23 -4.29 12.49
CA LEU A 241 -0.87 -4.82 12.42
C LEU A 241 0.00 -4.26 13.55
N PRO A 242 0.96 -5.05 14.08
CA PRO A 242 1.82 -4.62 15.18
C PRO A 242 2.58 -3.33 14.88
N VAL A 243 2.99 -3.14 13.62
CA VAL A 243 3.78 -1.99 13.18
C VAL A 243 3.05 -0.64 13.27
N GLU A 244 1.73 -0.63 13.40
CA GLU A 244 0.92 0.59 13.48
C GLU A 244 1.15 1.36 14.79
N GLY A 245 1.48 0.65 15.86
CA GLY A 245 1.70 1.23 17.20
C GLY A 245 3.00 0.75 17.86
N ALA A 246 3.86 0.07 17.11
CA ALA A 246 5.14 -0.45 17.62
C ALA A 246 6.00 0.70 18.19
N PRO A 247 6.61 0.50 19.38
CA PRO A 247 7.44 1.52 19.97
C PRO A 247 8.70 1.75 19.14
N SER A 248 9.23 2.97 19.24
CA SER A 248 10.39 3.40 18.48
C SER A 248 11.21 4.43 19.22
N GLN A 249 12.50 4.50 18.90
CA GLN A 249 13.44 5.47 19.46
C GLN A 249 14.02 6.35 18.36
N PRO A 250 14.21 7.66 18.59
CA PRO A 250 14.85 8.53 17.62
C PRO A 250 16.30 8.09 17.36
N LEU A 251 16.71 8.14 16.10
CA LEU A 251 18.07 7.84 15.66
C LEU A 251 18.88 9.10 15.34
N ASP A 252 18.22 10.19 14.99
CA ASP A 252 18.83 11.49 14.71
C ASP A 252 18.33 12.58 15.68
N PRO A 253 19.10 13.64 15.92
CA PRO A 253 18.71 14.75 16.79
C PRO A 253 17.44 15.49 16.34
N GLY A 254 17.14 15.50 15.03
CA GLY A 254 15.96 16.13 14.45
C GLY A 254 14.68 15.31 14.63
N GLY A 255 14.80 14.05 15.07
CA GLY A 255 13.67 13.12 15.23
C GLY A 255 12.99 12.78 13.91
N HIS A 256 13.71 12.88 12.79
CA HIS A 256 13.21 12.58 11.44
C HIS A 256 13.24 11.09 11.11
N LEU A 257 14.10 10.34 11.77
CA LEU A 257 14.34 8.92 11.62
C LEU A 257 14.32 8.25 13.00
N HIS A 258 13.57 7.17 13.09
CA HIS A 258 13.45 6.37 14.30
C HIS A 258 13.77 4.90 14.01
N GLU A 259 14.08 4.14 15.04
CA GLU A 259 14.26 2.70 14.99
C GLU A 259 13.10 2.01 15.69
N LEU A 260 12.41 1.11 14.97
CA LEU A 260 11.48 0.16 15.57
C LEU A 260 12.28 -0.88 16.36
N GLN A 261 11.99 -1.02 17.66
CA GLN A 261 12.77 -1.90 18.54
C GLN A 261 12.13 -3.26 18.77
N THR A 262 10.91 -3.47 18.29
CA THR A 262 10.12 -4.68 18.58
C THR A 262 9.94 -5.56 17.36
N LEU A 263 9.54 -6.80 17.64
CA LEU A 263 9.03 -7.72 16.63
C LEU A 263 7.87 -7.05 15.83
N PRO A 264 7.69 -7.43 14.56
CA PRO A 264 8.29 -8.59 13.87
C PRO A 264 9.77 -8.45 13.44
N ALA A 265 10.25 -7.23 13.21
CA ALA A 265 11.62 -6.97 12.79
C ALA A 265 12.03 -5.52 13.09
N PRO A 266 13.31 -5.26 13.46
CA PRO A 266 13.82 -3.90 13.55
C PRO A 266 13.77 -3.22 12.18
N GLY A 267 13.42 -1.95 12.15
CA GLY A 267 13.23 -1.20 10.91
C GLY A 267 13.32 0.30 11.13
N PHE A 268 13.58 1.03 10.05
CA PHE A 268 13.71 2.48 10.04
C PHE A 268 12.35 3.12 9.86
N LEU A 269 11.87 3.82 10.86
CA LEU A 269 10.59 4.50 10.87
C LEU A 269 10.75 5.98 10.55
N PHE A 270 10.03 6.42 9.53
CA PHE A 270 9.76 7.81 9.24
C PHE A 270 8.28 8.10 9.54
N TYR A 271 7.98 9.31 9.99
CA TYR A 271 6.62 9.67 10.40
C TYR A 271 6.27 11.11 10.02
N THR A 272 5.00 11.31 9.67
CA THR A 272 4.38 12.64 9.63
C THR A 272 2.94 12.56 10.14
N SER A 273 2.52 13.57 10.90
CA SER A 273 1.11 13.82 11.29
C SER A 273 0.51 15.04 10.58
N ARG A 274 1.30 15.72 9.74
CA ARG A 274 0.99 17.04 9.17
C ARG A 274 1.02 16.99 7.65
N THR A 275 0.31 17.92 7.02
CA THR A 275 0.06 17.91 5.56
C THR A 275 1.13 18.65 4.76
N ASP A 276 1.03 18.48 3.44
CA ASP A 276 1.79 19.06 2.32
C ASP A 276 3.30 19.24 2.55
N SER A 277 3.76 20.31 3.18
CA SER A 277 5.21 20.57 3.35
C SER A 277 5.92 19.44 4.11
N ASP A 278 5.26 18.86 5.10
CA ASP A 278 5.83 17.76 5.90
C ASP A 278 5.81 16.44 5.13
N LEU A 279 4.87 16.28 4.20
CA LEU A 279 4.82 15.13 3.30
C LEU A 279 5.96 15.19 2.27
N ASP A 280 6.26 16.38 1.75
CA ASP A 280 7.38 16.60 0.82
C ASP A 280 8.72 16.23 1.44
N ALA A 281 8.96 16.71 2.67
CA ALA A 281 10.16 16.39 3.42
C ALA A 281 10.25 14.89 3.74
N LEU A 282 9.13 14.27 4.14
CA LEU A 282 9.05 12.82 4.36
C LEU A 282 9.42 12.02 3.10
N VAL A 283 8.84 12.38 1.95
CA VAL A 283 9.13 11.73 0.66
C VAL A 283 10.61 11.88 0.31
N SER A 284 11.16 13.08 0.46
CA SER A 284 12.59 13.36 0.21
C SER A 284 13.50 12.45 1.03
N ARG A 285 13.30 12.39 2.36
CA ARG A 285 14.08 11.56 3.28
C ARG A 285 14.03 10.08 2.96
N VAL A 286 12.83 9.57 2.76
CA VAL A 286 12.61 8.16 2.43
C VAL A 286 13.28 7.80 1.10
N CYS A 287 13.13 8.64 0.07
CA CYS A 287 13.78 8.41 -1.22
C CYS A 287 15.31 8.50 -1.15
N ARG A 288 15.88 9.39 -0.33
CA ARG A 288 17.34 9.42 -0.07
C ARG A 288 17.80 8.12 0.57
N ALA A 289 17.08 7.63 1.58
CA ALA A 289 17.37 6.36 2.23
C ALA A 289 17.28 5.17 1.27
N THR A 290 16.22 5.06 0.46
CA THR A 290 16.08 3.96 -0.51
C THR A 290 17.07 4.07 -1.66
N ASN A 291 17.45 5.28 -2.08
CA ASN A 291 18.53 5.49 -3.06
C ASN A 291 19.86 4.99 -2.52
N TYR A 292 20.23 5.35 -1.28
CA TYR A 292 21.43 4.82 -0.64
C TYR A 292 21.45 3.29 -0.65
N LEU A 293 20.37 2.63 -0.23
CA LEU A 293 20.28 1.17 -0.23
C LEU A 293 20.42 0.59 -1.65
N THR A 294 19.77 1.19 -2.64
CA THR A 294 19.85 0.78 -4.04
C THR A 294 21.26 0.94 -4.62
N ASP A 295 21.92 2.06 -4.32
CA ASP A 295 23.27 2.38 -4.79
C ASP A 295 24.35 1.49 -4.13
N HIS A 296 24.01 0.84 -3.01
CA HIS A 296 24.86 -0.15 -2.33
C HIS A 296 24.43 -1.62 -2.57
N GLU A 297 23.53 -1.89 -3.53
CA GLU A 297 23.01 -3.24 -3.82
C GLU A 297 22.34 -3.91 -2.60
N ILE A 298 21.75 -3.12 -1.70
CA ILE A 298 21.05 -3.59 -0.51
C ILE A 298 19.55 -3.71 -0.83
N ALA A 299 19.07 -4.95 -0.82
CA ALA A 299 17.65 -5.23 -0.93
C ALA A 299 16.89 -4.63 0.26
N HIS A 300 15.69 -4.15 -0.01
CA HIS A 300 14.84 -3.49 0.98
C HIS A 300 13.34 -3.62 0.68
N ASN A 301 12.54 -3.47 1.74
CA ASN A 301 11.09 -3.37 1.70
C ASN A 301 10.65 -2.09 2.37
N LEU A 302 9.55 -1.51 1.89
CA LEU A 302 8.94 -0.34 2.49
C LEU A 302 7.44 -0.60 2.70
N PHE A 303 6.92 -0.10 3.81
CA PHE A 303 5.52 -0.21 4.18
C PHE A 303 5.00 1.11 4.75
N ALA A 304 3.92 1.61 4.18
CA ALA A 304 3.23 2.83 4.59
C ALA A 304 1.84 2.48 5.12
N THR A 305 1.54 2.94 6.33
CA THR A 305 0.26 2.70 6.99
C THR A 305 -0.12 3.90 7.85
N ARG A 306 -1.41 4.06 8.11
CA ARG A 306 -1.86 4.86 9.25
C ARG A 306 -1.32 4.27 10.55
N GLY A 307 -0.88 5.12 11.47
CA GLY A 307 -0.27 4.66 12.71
C GLY A 307 -0.19 5.73 13.79
N ALA A 308 0.22 5.30 14.98
CA ALA A 308 0.54 6.17 16.10
C ALA A 308 1.86 6.94 15.84
N PRO A 309 2.09 8.09 16.51
CA PRO A 309 3.37 8.76 16.52
C PRO A 309 4.53 7.85 16.99
N PRO A 310 5.78 8.17 16.64
CA PRO A 310 6.96 7.54 17.22
C PRO A 310 7.04 7.74 18.74
N GLY A 311 7.83 6.91 19.43
CA GLY A 311 7.95 6.89 20.89
C GLY A 311 7.42 5.61 21.51
N GLU A 312 6.92 5.70 22.75
CA GLU A 312 6.40 4.55 23.50
C GLU A 312 5.13 3.95 22.88
N THR A 313 4.86 2.69 23.21
CA THR A 313 3.68 1.97 22.69
C THR A 313 2.40 2.71 23.05
N SER A 314 1.67 3.16 22.04
CA SER A 314 0.32 3.72 22.23
C SER A 314 -0.72 2.64 21.97
N LEU A 315 -1.51 2.30 22.99
CA LEU A 315 -2.71 1.46 22.85
C LEU A 315 -3.90 2.23 22.22
N SER A 316 -3.66 3.44 21.72
CA SER A 316 -4.70 4.27 21.12
C SER A 316 -5.32 3.61 19.88
N SER A 317 -6.63 3.72 19.76
CA SER A 317 -7.32 3.41 18.51
C SER A 317 -7.11 4.46 17.43
N ALA A 318 -6.72 5.68 17.81
CA ALA A 318 -6.52 6.79 16.89
C ALA A 318 -5.18 6.66 16.16
N LEU A 319 -5.26 6.66 14.83
CA LEU A 319 -4.09 6.63 13.95
C LEU A 319 -3.82 8.07 13.48
N ALA A 320 -2.93 8.74 14.18
CA ALA A 320 -2.75 10.20 14.11
C ALA A 320 -1.89 10.67 12.92
N GLY A 321 -1.27 9.75 12.18
CA GLY A 321 -0.40 10.10 11.06
C GLY A 321 -0.07 8.90 10.18
N ILE A 322 0.96 9.08 9.34
CA ILE A 322 1.50 8.04 8.47
C ILE A 322 2.82 7.56 9.04
N ARG A 323 2.93 6.25 9.22
CA ARG A 323 4.20 5.56 9.49
C ARG A 323 4.70 4.99 8.17
N VAL A 324 5.92 5.35 7.78
CA VAL A 324 6.65 4.76 6.65
C VAL A 324 7.82 3.99 7.21
N ILE A 325 7.81 2.68 7.04
CA ILE A 325 8.79 1.78 7.64
C ILE A 325 9.63 1.18 6.53
N LEU A 326 10.94 1.29 6.66
CA LEU A 326 11.93 0.78 5.73
C LEU A 326 12.75 -0.32 6.41
N TRP A 327 12.79 -1.50 5.78
CA TRP A 327 13.64 -2.61 6.22
C TRP A 327 14.70 -2.87 5.18
N ALA A 328 15.97 -2.70 5.57
CA ALA A 328 17.10 -3.23 4.83
C ALA A 328 17.25 -4.72 5.15
N ARG A 329 17.53 -5.56 4.16
CA ARG A 329 17.50 -7.01 4.30
C ARG A 329 18.51 -7.71 3.40
N LYS A 330 18.82 -8.97 3.73
CA LYS A 330 19.61 -9.84 2.87
C LYS A 330 18.92 -9.97 1.50
N SER A 331 19.69 -9.84 0.44
CA SER A 331 19.18 -10.03 -0.92
C SER A 331 18.73 -11.47 -1.15
N SER A 332 17.60 -11.62 -1.82
CA SER A 332 17.06 -12.91 -2.24
C SER A 332 16.98 -12.91 -3.76
N PHE A 333 18.04 -13.41 -4.40
CA PHE A 333 18.15 -13.55 -5.85
C PHE A 333 17.66 -14.91 -6.34
N GLY A 334 17.35 -14.99 -7.63
CA GLY A 334 16.74 -16.15 -8.28
C GLY A 334 15.27 -16.37 -7.90
N ILE A 335 14.75 -17.56 -8.21
CA ILE A 335 13.38 -17.96 -7.89
C ILE A 335 13.39 -18.61 -6.50
N LYS A 336 13.02 -17.87 -5.45
CA LYS A 336 12.85 -18.43 -4.10
C LYS A 336 11.39 -18.50 -3.69
N GLU A 337 11.01 -19.67 -3.20
CA GLU A 337 9.75 -19.90 -2.51
C GLU A 337 10.03 -20.44 -1.11
N GLY A 338 9.70 -19.66 -0.09
CA GLY A 338 9.68 -20.13 1.29
C GLY A 338 8.56 -21.14 1.50
N GLU A 339 8.77 -22.09 2.40
CA GLU A 339 7.86 -23.23 2.63
C GLU A 339 6.47 -22.78 3.09
N ALA A 340 6.39 -21.95 4.13
CA ALA A 340 5.13 -21.46 4.67
C ALA A 340 4.65 -20.18 3.94
N PHE A 341 5.55 -19.21 3.84
CA PHE A 341 5.34 -17.91 3.20
C PHE A 341 6.68 -17.33 2.75
N ASN A 342 6.62 -16.27 1.94
CA ASN A 342 7.79 -15.53 1.48
C ASN A 342 7.89 -14.23 2.28
N VAL A 343 9.02 -13.93 2.93
CA VAL A 343 9.16 -12.68 3.71
C VAL A 343 9.43 -11.49 2.79
N ALA A 344 8.37 -10.80 2.40
CA ALA A 344 8.36 -9.52 1.69
C ALA A 344 7.83 -8.43 2.64
N LEU A 345 7.19 -7.37 2.10
CA LEU A 345 6.66 -6.26 2.90
C LEU A 345 5.56 -6.67 3.89
N CYS A 346 4.65 -7.58 3.54
CA CYS A 346 3.48 -7.89 4.37
C CYS A 346 3.91 -8.59 5.65
N GLU A 347 4.85 -9.53 5.52
CA GLU A 347 5.31 -10.38 6.60
C GLU A 347 6.14 -9.57 7.60
N LEU A 348 6.98 -8.67 7.09
CA LEU A 348 7.69 -7.66 7.89
C LEU A 348 6.75 -6.70 8.62
N ALA A 349 5.53 -6.49 8.11
CA ALA A 349 4.51 -5.68 8.79
C ALA A 349 3.65 -6.49 9.78
N GLY A 350 3.75 -7.81 9.80
CA GLY A 350 2.97 -8.69 10.67
C GLY A 350 1.76 -9.38 10.01
N HIS A 351 1.61 -9.26 8.68
CA HIS A 351 0.62 -9.97 7.88
C HIS A 351 1.28 -11.17 7.18
N LEU A 352 0.83 -12.39 7.46
CA LEU A 352 1.41 -13.64 6.96
C LEU A 352 0.46 -14.35 5.97
N PRO A 353 0.63 -14.20 4.65
CA PRO A 353 -0.09 -14.93 3.62
C PRO A 353 0.51 -16.33 3.48
N VAL A 354 -0.10 -17.29 4.16
CA VAL A 354 0.33 -18.69 4.22
C VAL A 354 -0.19 -19.46 3.00
N LYS A 355 0.68 -20.25 2.38
CA LYS A 355 0.41 -20.90 1.09
C LYS A 355 -0.31 -22.25 1.20
N THR A 356 -0.15 -22.98 2.31
CA THR A 356 -0.67 -24.34 2.44
C THR A 356 -1.49 -24.52 3.71
N PRO A 357 -2.53 -25.38 3.70
CA PRO A 357 -3.31 -25.67 4.92
C PRO A 357 -2.46 -26.26 6.04
N GLN A 358 -1.44 -27.06 5.71
CA GLN A 358 -0.54 -27.68 6.68
C GLN A 358 0.31 -26.62 7.39
N SER A 359 1.00 -25.76 6.63
CA SER A 359 1.75 -24.65 7.22
C SER A 359 0.81 -23.72 7.98
N PHE A 360 -0.41 -23.48 7.47
CA PHE A 360 -1.37 -22.62 8.15
C PHE A 360 -1.88 -23.21 9.45
N SER A 361 -2.03 -24.52 9.61
CA SER A 361 -2.47 -25.08 10.89
C SER A 361 -1.33 -25.14 11.92
N SER A 362 -0.12 -25.47 11.47
CA SER A 362 1.04 -25.71 12.35
C SER A 362 1.88 -24.46 12.67
N LEU A 363 1.73 -23.35 11.93
CA LEU A 363 2.56 -22.16 12.11
C LEU A 363 2.42 -21.59 13.53
N THR A 364 3.55 -21.35 14.18
CA THR A 364 3.59 -20.68 15.49
C THR A 364 4.16 -19.28 15.33
N GLU A 365 3.90 -18.39 16.29
CA GLU A 365 4.51 -17.06 16.28
C GLU A 365 6.04 -17.15 16.31
N ALA A 366 6.61 -18.04 17.12
CA ALA A 366 8.07 -18.25 17.17
C ALA A 366 8.65 -18.69 15.82
N ALA A 367 7.97 -19.59 15.10
CA ALA A 367 8.40 -20.00 13.76
C ALA A 367 8.30 -18.85 12.75
N ALA A 368 7.24 -18.03 12.82
CA ALA A 368 7.10 -16.85 11.97
C ALA A 368 8.21 -15.83 12.23
N VAL A 369 8.52 -15.56 13.50
CA VAL A 369 9.63 -14.68 13.91
C VAL A 369 10.96 -15.20 13.37
N SER A 370 11.25 -16.50 13.49
CA SER A 370 12.49 -17.09 12.97
C SER A 370 12.64 -16.86 11.46
N LEU A 371 11.59 -17.12 10.68
CA LEU A 371 11.61 -16.90 9.22
C LEU A 371 11.87 -15.43 8.86
N ILE A 372 11.29 -14.50 9.63
CA ILE A 372 11.48 -13.07 9.43
C ILE A 372 12.90 -12.65 9.84
N GLN A 373 13.44 -13.18 10.94
CA GLN A 373 14.80 -12.89 11.39
C GLN A 373 15.86 -13.38 10.39
N ASP A 374 15.61 -14.50 9.72
CA ASP A 374 16.56 -15.08 8.76
C ASP A 374 16.87 -14.16 7.58
N CYS A 375 15.95 -13.28 7.20
CA CYS A 375 16.14 -12.34 6.10
C CYS A 375 16.71 -10.98 6.52
N LEU A 376 16.86 -10.70 7.83
CA LEU A 376 17.51 -9.47 8.29
C LEU A 376 18.99 -9.43 7.91
N LEU A 377 19.54 -8.22 7.77
CA LEU A 377 20.96 -8.02 7.54
C LEU A 377 21.80 -8.58 8.71
N PRO A 378 23.04 -9.02 8.44
CA PRO A 378 24.01 -9.27 9.50
C PRO A 378 24.19 -8.03 10.39
N PRO A 379 24.41 -8.17 11.72
CA PRO A 379 24.45 -7.03 12.64
C PRO A 379 25.44 -5.93 12.26
N ALA A 380 26.64 -6.28 11.81
CA ALA A 380 27.65 -5.29 11.38
C ALA A 380 27.15 -4.44 10.19
N GLN A 381 26.55 -5.09 9.19
CA GLN A 381 25.99 -4.41 8.03
C GLN A 381 24.74 -3.58 8.39
N ALA A 382 23.94 -4.06 9.35
CA ALA A 382 22.79 -3.31 9.86
C ALA A 382 23.23 -2.00 10.54
N GLU A 383 24.30 -2.04 11.35
CA GLU A 383 24.87 -0.83 11.97
C GLU A 383 25.47 0.14 10.94
N GLU A 384 26.15 -0.36 9.91
CA GLU A 384 26.65 0.48 8.81
C GLU A 384 25.50 1.21 8.09
N VAL A 385 24.43 0.50 7.77
CA VAL A 385 23.22 1.09 7.18
C VAL A 385 22.61 2.12 8.14
N ARG A 386 22.46 1.78 9.41
CA ARG A 386 21.90 2.67 10.44
C ARG A 386 22.71 3.98 10.53
N ALA A 387 24.04 3.89 10.60
CA ALA A 387 24.91 5.06 10.64
C ALA A 387 24.79 5.91 9.37
N ALA A 388 24.78 5.29 8.18
CA ALA A 388 24.65 6.00 6.92
C ALA A 388 23.29 6.72 6.78
N LEU A 389 22.19 6.07 7.18
CA LEU A 389 20.87 6.70 7.14
C LEU A 389 20.76 7.88 8.11
N VAL A 390 21.36 7.78 9.30
CA VAL A 390 21.43 8.92 10.25
C VAL A 390 22.22 10.08 9.66
N ALA A 391 23.37 9.82 9.03
CA ALA A 391 24.17 10.86 8.39
C ALA A 391 23.38 11.59 7.28
N LEU A 392 22.61 10.86 6.48
CA LEU A 392 21.75 11.46 5.44
C LEU A 392 20.69 12.39 6.03
N MET A 393 20.13 12.08 7.20
CA MET A 393 19.14 12.96 7.83
C MET A 393 19.77 14.26 8.35
N ALA A 394 21.03 14.23 8.78
CA ALA A 394 21.74 15.42 9.25
C ALA A 394 22.04 16.44 8.14
N GLU A 395 22.36 15.97 6.93
CA GLU A 395 22.64 16.81 5.75
C GLU A 395 21.43 17.65 5.27
N GLU A 396 20.22 17.41 5.77
CA GLU A 396 19.02 18.20 5.45
C GLU A 396 18.78 19.36 6.45
N ALA A 397 19.42 19.31 7.62
CA ALA A 397 19.27 20.31 8.66
C ALA A 397 20.23 21.50 8.49
N GLU A 398 21.19 21.40 7.56
CA GLU A 398 22.09 22.47 7.10
C GLU A 398 21.58 23.06 5.78
#